data_AF-Q7P2T3-F1
#
_entry.id   AF-Q7P2T3-F1
#
_cell.length_a   1.000
_cell.length_b   1.000
_cell.length_c   1.000
_cell.angle_alpha   90.00
_cell.angle_beta   90.00
_cell.angle_gamma   90.00
#
_symmetry.space_group_name_H-M   'P 1'
#
loop_
_entity.id
_entity.type
_entity.pdbx_description
1 polymer ?
#
loop_
_entity_poly.entity_id
_entity_poly.type
_entity_poly.pdbx_seq_one_letter_code
_entity_poly.pdbx_strand_id
1 'polypeptide(L)'
;MYPYSIAIGALLSFFLLFSDRFKMYRKKYKFINILGKYGMLPAIIVSIVVAPLCKELPFPDIKIGSFIKIPEFGNILKEVSVFGVGFPSGDLFIKAIPIAIMVYIIAFGDFVTSGALLNEADRIRTDEIIEFNSNRSNLISGIRNFIEGILIPYIPLCGPLWAAVSAAVFERYKEGRDSMDSVYSGVGTFRLMTFISVAIVPIVSLLQPTLPVALSLTLLVQGYVCTRLAISICEKPIDMGIAGVMASIIAIKGAAWGLGVGIILVLLLLGNFSSSGNIVADEN
;
A
#
# COMPACT_ATOMS: atom_id res chain seq x y z
N MET A 1 8.83 21.70 -5.18
CA MET A 1 9.11 20.63 -4.19
C MET A 1 8.39 21.04 -2.90
N TYR A 2 7.86 20.09 -2.12
CA TYR A 2 6.99 20.38 -0.95
C TYR A 2 7.65 19.97 0.38
N PRO A 3 8.88 20.45 0.69
CA PRO A 3 9.68 19.93 1.78
C PRO A 3 9.02 20.07 3.17
N TYR A 4 8.38 21.21 3.47
CA TYR A 4 7.83 21.47 4.78
C TYR A 4 6.55 20.66 5.02
N SER A 5 5.66 20.63 4.04
CA SER A 5 4.38 19.90 4.15
C SER A 5 4.58 18.40 4.22
N ILE A 6 5.53 17.86 3.44
CA ILE A 6 5.88 16.45 3.48
C ILE A 6 6.60 16.12 4.80
N ALA A 7 7.55 16.94 5.26
CA ALA A 7 8.26 16.66 6.50
C ALA A 7 7.32 16.67 7.72
N ILE A 8 6.51 17.71 7.88
CA ILE A 8 5.54 17.83 8.98
C ILE A 8 4.52 16.69 8.90
N GLY A 9 3.98 16.43 7.71
CA GLY A 9 3.03 15.34 7.49
C GLY A 9 3.60 13.97 7.80
N ALA A 10 4.84 13.71 7.40
CA ALA A 10 5.49 12.42 7.59
C ALA A 10 5.77 12.17 9.07
N LEU A 11 6.33 13.16 9.77
CA LEU A 11 6.56 13.09 11.21
C LEU A 11 5.27 12.85 11.98
N LEU A 12 4.21 13.58 11.63
CA LEU A 12 2.89 13.40 12.25
C LEU A 12 2.30 12.03 11.90
N SER A 13 2.41 11.58 10.65
CA SER A 13 1.93 10.26 10.23
C SER A 13 2.61 9.13 11.00
N PHE A 14 3.95 9.18 11.14
CA PHE A 14 4.69 8.20 11.91
C PHE A 14 4.32 8.23 13.40
N PHE A 15 4.13 9.42 13.96
CA PHE A 15 3.70 9.57 15.35
C PHE A 15 2.30 8.97 15.58
N LEU A 16 1.33 9.28 14.71
CA LEU A 16 -0.05 8.81 14.84
C LEU A 16 -0.19 7.30 14.62
N LEU A 17 0.56 6.72 13.67
CA LEU A 17 0.42 5.30 13.30
C LEU A 17 1.28 4.37 14.17
N PHE A 18 2.52 4.76 14.47
CA PHE A 18 3.52 3.82 14.97
C PHE A 18 4.07 4.17 16.35
N SER A 19 3.72 5.32 16.94
CA SER A 19 4.26 5.69 18.25
C SER A 19 3.53 5.01 19.41
N ASP A 20 4.29 4.32 20.26
CA ASP A 20 3.76 3.77 21.52
C ASP A 20 3.22 4.86 22.46
N ARG A 21 3.85 6.05 22.45
CA ARG A 21 3.37 7.21 23.22
C ARG A 21 1.97 7.62 22.78
N PHE A 22 1.71 7.64 21.47
CA PHE A 22 0.39 7.96 20.95
C PHE A 22 -0.64 6.89 21.33
N LYS A 23 -0.27 5.59 21.23
CA LYS A 23 -1.11 4.48 21.70
C LYS A 23 -1.48 4.61 23.18
N MET A 24 -0.55 5.02 24.04
CA MET A 24 -0.84 5.31 25.45
C MET A 24 -1.83 6.47 25.62
N TYR A 25 -1.65 7.57 24.88
CA TYR A 25 -2.56 8.72 24.94
C TYR A 25 -3.96 8.41 24.44
N ARG A 26 -4.10 7.55 23.43
CA ARG A 26 -5.41 7.07 22.95
C ARG A 26 -6.21 6.37 24.03
N LYS A 27 -5.56 5.61 24.93
CA LYS A 27 -6.24 4.95 26.06
C LYS A 27 -6.72 5.95 27.12
N LYS A 28 -6.04 7.09 27.26
CA LYS A 28 -6.33 8.10 28.29
C LYS A 28 -7.35 9.14 27.86
N TYR A 29 -7.35 9.55 26.58
CA TYR A 29 -8.15 10.69 26.10
C TYR A 29 -9.08 10.30 24.95
N LYS A 30 -10.40 10.49 25.14
CA LYS A 30 -11.44 10.16 24.13
C LYS A 30 -11.21 10.87 22.79
N PHE A 31 -10.85 12.16 22.82
CA PHE A 31 -10.60 12.92 21.59
C PHE A 31 -9.40 12.37 20.79
N ILE A 32 -8.30 12.05 21.47
CA ILE A 32 -7.12 11.46 20.84
C ILE A 32 -7.44 10.06 20.29
N ASN A 33 -8.28 9.30 20.99
CA ASN A 33 -8.75 8.02 20.49
C ASN A 33 -9.54 8.16 19.18
N ILE A 34 -10.44 9.15 19.10
CA ILE A 34 -11.17 9.44 17.86
C ILE A 34 -10.20 9.79 16.72
N LEU A 35 -9.22 10.66 16.99
CA LEU A 35 -8.21 11.05 16.00
C LEU A 35 -7.42 9.83 15.48
N GLY A 36 -7.02 8.94 16.39
CA GLY A 36 -6.29 7.72 16.06
C GLY A 36 -7.10 6.68 15.29
N LYS A 37 -8.44 6.72 15.31
CA LYS A 37 -9.29 5.83 14.50
C LYS A 37 -9.25 6.16 13.00
N TYR A 38 -8.83 7.38 12.65
CA TYR A 38 -8.69 7.83 11.26
C TYR A 38 -7.29 7.57 10.66
N GLY A 39 -6.40 6.89 11.39
CA GLY A 39 -5.07 6.52 10.90
C GLY A 39 -4.22 7.74 10.52
N MET A 40 -3.74 7.78 9.27
CA MET A 40 -2.93 8.90 8.75
C MET A 40 -3.74 10.08 8.21
N LEU A 41 -5.07 9.97 8.11
CA LEU A 41 -5.91 11.03 7.54
C LEU A 41 -5.73 12.39 8.23
N PRO A 42 -5.64 12.47 9.58
CA PRO A 42 -5.37 13.75 10.24
C PRO A 42 -4.03 14.36 9.83
N ALA A 43 -3.00 13.54 9.60
CA ALA A 43 -1.70 14.02 9.15
C ALA A 43 -1.76 14.58 7.71
N ILE A 44 -2.51 13.91 6.84
CA ILE A 44 -2.76 14.40 5.47
C ILE A 44 -3.47 15.77 5.53
N ILE A 45 -4.51 15.91 6.35
CA ILE A 45 -5.24 17.18 6.49
C ILE A 45 -4.31 18.30 6.99
N VAL A 46 -3.46 18.03 7.98
CA VAL A 46 -2.47 19.00 8.45
C VAL A 46 -1.52 19.40 7.32
N SER A 47 -1.01 18.46 6.54
CA SER A 47 -0.15 18.77 5.39
C SER A 47 -0.85 19.56 4.28
N ILE A 48 -2.14 19.29 4.04
CA ILE A 48 -2.98 20.06 3.11
C ILE A 48 -3.10 21.52 3.53
N VAL A 49 -3.16 21.79 4.84
CA VAL A 49 -3.25 23.16 5.38
C VAL A 49 -1.87 23.83 5.41
N VAL A 50 -0.81 23.09 5.74
CA VAL A 50 0.56 23.61 5.80
C VAL A 50 1.07 23.99 4.40
N ALA A 51 0.72 23.25 3.35
CA ALA A 51 1.25 23.51 2.01
C ALA A 51 0.92 24.89 1.45
N PRO A 52 -0.33 25.39 1.55
CA PRO A 52 -0.66 26.77 1.20
C PRO A 52 -0.03 27.81 2.14
N LEU A 53 0.04 27.53 3.45
CA LEU A 53 0.63 28.46 4.42
C LEU A 53 2.13 28.69 4.18
N CYS A 54 2.85 27.65 3.78
CA CYS A 54 4.26 27.71 3.40
C CYS A 54 4.48 28.19 1.94
N LYS A 55 3.42 28.57 1.22
CA LYS A 55 3.44 28.93 -0.21
C LYS A 55 4.00 27.81 -1.12
N GLU A 56 3.91 26.55 -0.70
CA GLU A 56 4.36 25.40 -1.48
C GLU A 56 3.30 24.94 -2.49
N LEU A 57 2.01 25.12 -2.17
CA LEU A 57 0.88 24.83 -3.05
C LEU A 57 -0.11 26.00 -3.06
N PRO A 58 -0.85 26.22 -4.16
CA PRO A 58 -1.97 27.17 -4.15
C PRO A 58 -3.06 26.69 -3.19
N PHE A 59 -3.83 27.64 -2.65
CA PHE A 59 -5.05 27.28 -1.92
C PHE A 59 -6.01 26.53 -2.87
N PRO A 60 -6.61 25.42 -2.42
CA PRO A 60 -7.54 24.68 -3.26
C PRO A 60 -8.75 25.52 -3.62
N ASP A 61 -9.04 25.60 -4.91
CA ASP A 61 -10.25 26.24 -5.43
C ASP A 61 -11.40 25.20 -5.47
N ILE A 62 -12.35 25.35 -4.55
CA ILE A 62 -13.43 24.39 -4.37
C ILE A 62 -14.50 24.66 -5.43
N LYS A 63 -14.65 23.73 -6.37
CA LYS A 63 -15.70 23.81 -7.39
C LYS A 63 -17.02 23.30 -6.81
N ILE A 64 -17.89 24.24 -6.42
CA ILE A 64 -19.22 23.95 -5.83
C ILE A 64 -20.27 23.60 -6.91
N GLY A 65 -19.98 23.83 -8.20
CA GLY A 65 -20.97 23.79 -9.29
C GLY A 65 -21.75 22.48 -9.45
N SER A 66 -21.09 21.35 -9.68
CA SER A 66 -21.75 20.05 -9.84
C SER A 66 -21.39 19.16 -8.65
N PHE A 67 -22.32 18.85 -7.74
CA PHE A 67 -21.98 18.13 -6.51
C PHE A 67 -21.49 16.69 -6.77
N ILE A 68 -22.10 16.00 -7.73
CA ILE A 68 -21.74 14.62 -8.13
C ILE A 68 -21.28 14.64 -9.59
N LYS A 69 -20.11 14.06 -9.88
CA LYS A 69 -19.65 13.82 -11.27
C LYS A 69 -20.13 12.44 -11.71
N ILE A 70 -21.00 12.43 -12.71
CA ILE A 70 -21.36 11.20 -13.41
C ILE A 70 -20.23 10.89 -14.41
N PRO A 71 -19.64 9.68 -14.40
CA PRO A 71 -18.61 9.30 -15.36
C PRO A 71 -19.14 9.31 -16.78
N GLU A 72 -18.35 9.85 -17.72
CA GLU A 72 -18.68 9.87 -19.14
C GLU A 72 -18.27 8.54 -19.79
N PHE A 73 -18.97 7.46 -19.42
CA PHE A 73 -18.61 6.08 -19.79
C PHE A 73 -18.38 5.91 -21.30
N GLY A 74 -19.20 6.54 -22.14
CA GLY A 74 -19.03 6.48 -23.61
C GLY A 74 -17.71 7.09 -24.08
N ASN A 75 -17.31 8.23 -23.53
CA ASN A 75 -16.04 8.89 -23.87
C ASN A 75 -14.85 8.09 -23.32
N ILE A 76 -14.95 7.61 -22.07
CA ILE A 76 -13.91 6.78 -21.44
C ILE A 76 -13.65 5.54 -22.28
N LEU A 77 -14.69 4.78 -22.63
CA LEU A 77 -14.51 3.56 -23.43
C LEU A 77 -13.95 3.88 -24.83
N LYS A 78 -14.34 5.00 -25.44
CA LYS A 78 -13.81 5.40 -26.74
C LYS A 78 -12.34 5.83 -26.69
N GLU A 79 -11.91 6.49 -25.62
CA GLU A 79 -10.58 7.09 -25.54
C GLU A 79 -9.51 6.20 -24.90
N VAL A 80 -9.91 5.24 -24.05
CA VAL A 80 -8.94 4.41 -23.32
C VAL A 80 -9.12 2.90 -23.51
N SER A 81 -10.31 2.42 -23.90
CA SER A 81 -10.50 0.97 -24.09
C SER A 81 -9.84 0.48 -25.36
N VAL A 82 -9.45 -0.79 -25.38
CA VAL A 82 -8.96 -1.47 -26.58
C VAL A 82 -9.98 -1.44 -27.72
N PHE A 83 -11.28 -1.36 -27.42
CA PHE A 83 -12.33 -1.21 -28.43
C PHE A 83 -12.39 0.19 -29.05
N GLY A 84 -11.92 1.20 -28.33
CA GLY A 84 -11.87 2.59 -28.78
C GLY A 84 -10.56 2.94 -29.49
N VAL A 85 -9.42 2.55 -28.91
CA VAL A 85 -8.08 2.87 -29.42
C VAL A 85 -7.46 1.79 -30.32
N GLY A 86 -8.04 0.58 -30.33
CA GLY A 86 -7.51 -0.58 -31.04
C GLY A 86 -6.55 -1.44 -30.21
N PHE A 87 -6.27 -2.65 -30.70
CA PHE A 87 -5.32 -3.56 -30.04
C PHE A 87 -3.87 -3.10 -30.23
N PRO A 88 -3.03 -3.18 -29.18
CA PRO A 88 -1.60 -2.93 -29.32
C PRO A 88 -0.93 -3.95 -30.25
N SER A 89 0.13 -3.52 -30.94
CA SER A 89 0.89 -4.39 -31.85
C SER A 89 1.59 -5.52 -31.11
N GLY A 90 1.82 -6.65 -31.80
CA GLY A 90 2.58 -7.78 -31.24
C GLY A 90 3.99 -7.40 -30.77
N ASP A 91 4.64 -6.47 -31.45
CA ASP A 91 5.94 -5.91 -31.06
C ASP A 91 5.88 -5.20 -29.69
N LEU A 92 4.79 -4.47 -29.41
CA LEU A 92 4.60 -3.82 -28.12
C LEU A 92 4.45 -4.84 -26.98
N PHE A 93 3.75 -5.96 -27.24
CA PHE A 93 3.66 -7.06 -26.26
C PHE A 93 5.03 -7.66 -25.95
N ILE A 94 5.87 -7.91 -26.95
CA ILE A 94 7.23 -8.45 -26.75
C ILE A 94 8.07 -7.46 -25.92
N LYS A 95 8.01 -6.17 -26.25
CA LYS A 95 8.70 -5.11 -25.50
C LYS A 95 8.19 -4.95 -24.06
N ALA A 96 6.95 -5.34 -23.79
CA ALA A 96 6.35 -5.28 -22.46
C ALA A 96 6.71 -6.47 -21.55
N ILE A 97 7.25 -7.58 -22.09
CA ILE A 97 7.59 -8.78 -21.30
C ILE A 97 8.48 -8.46 -20.08
N PRO A 98 9.59 -7.70 -20.21
CA PRO A 98 10.45 -7.40 -19.06
C PRO A 98 9.70 -6.61 -17.97
N ILE A 99 8.85 -5.66 -18.38
CA ILE A 99 8.03 -4.87 -17.45
C ILE A 99 6.98 -5.75 -16.78
N ALA A 100 6.34 -6.66 -17.52
CA ALA A 100 5.35 -7.59 -16.98
C ALA A 100 5.96 -8.51 -15.91
N ILE A 101 7.19 -9.01 -16.13
CA ILE A 101 7.92 -9.80 -15.12
C ILE A 101 8.21 -8.95 -13.88
N MET A 102 8.69 -7.71 -14.05
CA MET A 102 8.94 -6.81 -12.90
C MET A 102 7.66 -6.53 -12.11
N VAL A 103 6.55 -6.25 -12.80
CA VAL A 103 5.24 -6.02 -12.17
C VAL A 103 4.77 -7.25 -11.41
N TYR A 104 4.94 -8.46 -11.97
CA TYR A 104 4.61 -9.71 -11.28
C TYR A 104 5.41 -9.89 -9.98
N ILE A 105 6.72 -9.62 -10.00
CA ILE A 105 7.57 -9.75 -8.81
C ILE A 105 7.16 -8.77 -7.72
N ILE A 106 6.84 -7.52 -8.09
CA ILE A 106 6.33 -6.52 -7.16
C ILE A 106 4.98 -6.97 -6.56
N ALA A 107 4.05 -7.42 -7.41
CA ALA A 107 2.75 -7.91 -6.97
C ALA A 107 2.87 -9.14 -6.05
N PHE A 108 3.81 -10.04 -6.34
CA PHE A 108 4.13 -11.18 -5.48
C PHE A 108 4.55 -10.72 -4.08
N GLY A 109 5.42 -9.71 -3.98
CA GLY A 109 5.78 -9.08 -2.71
C GLY A 109 4.57 -8.53 -1.94
N ASP A 110 3.62 -7.92 -2.64
CA ASP A 110 2.38 -7.43 -2.04
C ASP A 110 1.48 -8.56 -1.50
N PHE A 111 1.41 -9.72 -2.17
CA PHE A 111 0.68 -10.88 -1.65
C PHE A 111 1.31 -11.43 -0.37
N VAL A 112 2.64 -11.55 -0.34
CA VAL A 112 3.39 -11.99 0.86
C VAL A 112 3.16 -11.01 2.01
N THR A 113 3.26 -9.71 1.72
CA THR A 113 3.04 -8.63 2.69
C THR A 113 1.61 -8.66 3.24
N SER A 114 0.61 -8.86 2.36
CA SER A 114 -0.80 -8.97 2.76
C SER A 114 -1.03 -10.15 3.70
N GLY A 115 -0.49 -11.33 3.35
CA GLY A 115 -0.62 -12.53 4.16
C GLY A 115 0.02 -12.37 5.53
N ALA A 116 1.23 -11.81 5.60
CA ALA A 116 1.93 -11.60 6.87
C ALA A 116 1.19 -10.59 7.78
N LEU A 117 0.70 -9.48 7.22
CA LEU A 117 -0.12 -8.52 7.96
C LEU A 117 -1.43 -9.14 8.48
N LEU A 118 -2.07 -10.00 7.68
CA LEU A 118 -3.29 -10.67 8.07
C LEU A 118 -3.05 -11.71 9.18
N ASN A 119 -1.95 -12.47 9.07
CA ASN A 119 -1.54 -13.42 10.10
C ASN A 119 -1.22 -12.73 11.44
N GLU A 120 -0.63 -11.53 11.42
CA GLU A 120 -0.42 -10.74 12.63
C GLU A 120 -1.75 -10.35 13.29
N ALA A 121 -2.73 -9.95 12.47
CA ALA A 121 -4.07 -9.59 12.94
C ALA A 121 -4.85 -10.80 13.48
N ASP A 122 -4.79 -11.94 12.79
CA ASP A 122 -5.46 -13.20 13.14
C ASP A 122 -4.98 -13.76 14.49
N ARG A 123 -3.67 -13.63 14.78
CA ARG A 123 -3.09 -14.00 16.10
C ARG A 123 -3.66 -13.20 17.27
N ILE A 124 -4.18 -12.00 17.02
CA ILE A 124 -4.70 -11.10 18.08
C ILE A 124 -6.22 -11.21 18.19
N ARG A 125 -6.91 -11.40 17.07
CA ARG A 125 -8.38 -11.52 16.98
C ARG A 125 -8.73 -12.89 16.43
N THR A 126 -8.89 -13.86 17.32
CA THR A 126 -9.18 -15.26 16.99
C THR A 126 -10.67 -15.56 16.79
N ASP A 127 -11.51 -14.53 16.83
CA ASP A 127 -12.96 -14.63 16.84
C ASP A 127 -13.62 -14.39 15.46
N GLU A 128 -12.83 -14.11 14.43
CA GLU A 128 -13.23 -14.10 13.02
C GLU A 128 -12.22 -14.94 12.22
N ILE A 129 -12.70 -15.88 11.40
CA ILE A 129 -11.83 -16.71 10.56
C ILE A 129 -11.54 -15.94 9.26
N ILE A 130 -10.27 -15.65 9.02
CA ILE A 130 -9.84 -14.97 7.80
C ILE A 130 -9.05 -15.93 6.92
N GLU A 131 -9.69 -16.44 5.86
CA GLU A 131 -9.04 -17.37 4.94
C GLU A 131 -8.28 -16.61 3.82
N PHE A 132 -6.98 -16.45 3.99
CA PHE A 132 -6.12 -15.93 2.94
C PHE A 132 -5.53 -17.05 2.09
N ASN A 133 -5.82 -17.01 0.78
CA ASN A 133 -5.22 -17.91 -0.19
C ASN A 133 -4.50 -17.08 -1.26
N SER A 134 -3.17 -17.15 -1.28
CA SER A 134 -2.33 -16.39 -2.22
C SER A 134 -2.61 -16.75 -3.67
N ASN A 135 -2.85 -18.03 -3.99
CA ASN A 135 -3.12 -18.49 -5.36
C ASN A 135 -4.46 -17.95 -5.87
N ARG A 136 -5.50 -18.04 -5.05
CA ARG A 136 -6.83 -17.48 -5.35
C ARG A 136 -6.74 -15.96 -5.54
N SER A 137 -6.04 -15.28 -4.64
CA SER A 137 -5.89 -13.83 -4.68
C SER A 137 -5.09 -13.38 -5.92
N ASN A 138 -4.07 -14.14 -6.31
CA ASN A 138 -3.27 -13.88 -7.50
C ASN A 138 -4.10 -14.05 -8.78
N LEU A 139 -4.87 -15.14 -8.89
CA LEU A 139 -5.76 -15.36 -10.03
C LEU A 139 -6.82 -14.25 -10.15
N ILE A 140 -7.49 -13.90 -9.06
CA ILE A 140 -8.50 -12.83 -9.04
C ILE A 140 -7.87 -11.49 -9.46
N SER A 141 -6.67 -11.17 -8.97
CA SER A 141 -5.96 -9.95 -9.36
C SER A 141 -5.61 -9.97 -10.85
N GLY A 142 -5.12 -11.10 -11.38
CA GLY A 142 -4.86 -11.26 -12.81
C GLY A 142 -6.10 -11.03 -13.68
N ILE A 143 -7.23 -11.64 -13.30
CA ILE A 143 -8.52 -11.45 -14.00
C ILE A 143 -8.94 -9.97 -13.98
N ARG A 144 -8.85 -9.30 -12.82
CA ARG A 144 -9.21 -7.88 -12.70
C ARG A 144 -8.33 -6.99 -13.57
N ASN A 145 -7.01 -7.20 -13.56
CA ASN A 145 -6.07 -6.45 -14.39
C ASN A 145 -6.25 -6.71 -15.88
N PHE A 146 -6.62 -7.94 -16.26
CA PHE A 146 -6.95 -8.26 -17.64
C PHE A 146 -8.20 -7.52 -18.11
N ILE A 147 -9.26 -7.52 -17.30
CA ILE A 147 -10.50 -6.78 -17.59
C ILE A 147 -10.23 -5.27 -17.67
N GLU A 148 -9.50 -4.70 -16.72
CA GLU A 148 -9.13 -3.28 -16.73
C GLU A 148 -8.25 -2.94 -17.94
N GLY A 149 -7.24 -3.75 -18.25
CA GLY A 149 -6.37 -3.54 -19.41
C GLY A 149 -7.12 -3.50 -20.74
N ILE A 150 -8.26 -4.18 -20.85
CA ILE A 150 -9.12 -4.16 -22.04
C ILE A 150 -10.08 -2.96 -22.04
N LEU A 151 -10.75 -2.70 -20.90
CA LEU A 151 -11.87 -1.76 -20.85
C LEU A 151 -11.46 -0.35 -20.43
N ILE A 152 -10.68 -0.24 -19.36
CA ILE A 152 -10.30 1.04 -18.73
C ILE A 152 -8.89 0.84 -18.16
N PRO A 153 -7.84 0.92 -19.02
CA PRO A 153 -6.49 0.63 -18.59
C PRO A 153 -6.08 1.60 -17.48
N TYR A 154 -5.77 1.04 -16.31
CA TYR A 154 -5.32 1.77 -15.14
C TYR A 154 -3.85 1.43 -14.90
N ILE A 155 -3.01 2.47 -14.86
CA ILE A 155 -1.54 2.31 -14.79
C ILE A 155 -1.12 1.63 -13.48
N PRO A 156 -1.68 1.97 -12.30
CA PRO A 156 -1.49 1.17 -11.11
C PRO A 156 -2.19 -0.17 -11.30
N LEU A 157 -1.45 -1.26 -11.12
CA LEU A 157 -2.03 -2.60 -11.07
C LEU A 157 -3.22 -2.58 -10.09
N CYS A 158 -4.31 -3.26 -10.44
CA CYS A 158 -5.32 -3.71 -9.51
C CYS A 158 -4.70 -4.77 -8.58
N GLY A 159 -3.76 -4.32 -7.76
CA GLY A 159 -2.92 -5.15 -6.91
C GLY A 159 -3.69 -5.66 -5.70
N PRO A 160 -3.13 -6.67 -5.02
CA PRO A 160 -3.77 -7.26 -3.86
C PRO A 160 -3.74 -6.38 -2.63
N LEU A 161 -2.84 -5.39 -2.61
CA LEU A 161 -2.51 -4.64 -1.43
C LEU A 161 -2.44 -3.15 -1.71
N TRP A 162 -2.95 -2.38 -0.75
CA TRP A 162 -2.45 -1.04 -0.50
C TRP A 162 -1.92 -1.01 0.93
N ALA A 163 -0.60 -1.13 1.08
CA ALA A 163 0.01 -1.55 2.34
C ALA A 163 -0.28 -0.58 3.49
N ALA A 164 -0.20 0.74 3.24
CA ALA A 164 -0.49 1.75 4.24
C ALA A 164 -1.93 1.67 4.77
N VAL A 165 -2.91 1.49 3.89
CA VAL A 165 -4.32 1.40 4.30
C VAL A 165 -4.64 0.06 4.91
N SER A 166 -4.16 -1.04 4.35
CA SER A 166 -4.36 -2.36 4.95
C SER A 166 -3.76 -2.42 6.35
N ALA A 167 -2.56 -1.88 6.55
CA ALA A 167 -1.96 -1.77 7.88
C ALA A 167 -2.85 -0.94 8.83
N ALA A 168 -3.36 0.22 8.40
CA ALA A 168 -4.26 1.04 9.23
C ALA A 168 -5.58 0.31 9.58
N VAL A 169 -6.17 -0.42 8.63
CA VAL A 169 -7.38 -1.21 8.85
C VAL A 169 -7.10 -2.37 9.81
N PHE A 170 -6.00 -3.10 9.62
CA PHE A 170 -5.64 -4.22 10.48
C PHE A 170 -5.21 -3.78 11.88
N GLU A 171 -4.51 -2.66 12.03
CA GLU A 171 -4.24 -2.07 13.36
C GLU A 171 -5.53 -1.71 14.07
N ARG A 172 -6.50 -1.10 13.38
CA ARG A 172 -7.82 -0.81 13.96
C ARG A 172 -8.61 -2.07 14.30
N TYR A 173 -8.53 -3.11 13.48
CA TYR A 173 -9.16 -4.40 13.74
C TYR A 173 -8.59 -5.07 15.00
N LYS A 174 -7.27 -5.00 15.20
CA LYS A 174 -6.59 -5.48 16.42
C LYS A 174 -7.04 -4.77 17.71
N GLU A 175 -7.68 -3.60 17.62
CA GLU A 175 -8.21 -2.87 18.79
C GLU A 175 -9.51 -3.49 19.36
N GLY A 176 -10.12 -4.47 18.69
CA GLY A 176 -11.30 -5.19 19.17
C GLY A 176 -12.60 -4.84 18.44
N ARG A 177 -13.67 -5.62 18.71
CA ARG A 177 -14.98 -5.51 18.03
C ARG A 177 -15.60 -4.11 18.11
N ASP A 178 -15.46 -3.44 19.24
CA ASP A 178 -15.98 -2.08 19.45
C ASP A 178 -15.34 -1.06 18.48
N SER A 179 -14.12 -1.32 18.03
CA SER A 179 -13.40 -0.47 17.08
C SER A 179 -13.68 -0.88 15.64
N MET A 180 -13.76 -2.18 15.35
CA MET A 180 -14.11 -2.75 14.05
C MET A 180 -14.63 -4.17 14.23
N ASP A 181 -15.87 -4.42 13.82
CA ASP A 181 -16.54 -5.70 14.03
C ASP A 181 -15.93 -6.82 13.18
N SER A 182 -15.65 -6.54 11.89
CA SER A 182 -15.07 -7.48 10.94
C SER A 182 -14.01 -6.83 10.05
N VAL A 183 -12.95 -7.58 9.70
CA VAL A 183 -11.94 -7.12 8.72
C VAL A 183 -12.58 -6.80 7.37
N TYR A 184 -13.52 -7.62 6.91
CA TYR A 184 -14.23 -7.40 5.66
C TYR A 184 -15.05 -6.11 5.69
N SER A 185 -15.68 -5.79 6.83
CA SER A 185 -16.39 -4.53 7.01
C SER A 185 -15.46 -3.32 6.93
N GLY A 186 -14.24 -3.43 7.48
CA GLY A 186 -13.22 -2.37 7.44
C GLY A 186 -12.74 -2.10 6.03
N VAL A 187 -12.30 -3.15 5.32
CA VAL A 187 -11.81 -3.04 3.94
C VAL A 187 -12.94 -2.62 2.99
N GLY A 188 -14.14 -3.16 3.17
CA GLY A 188 -15.33 -2.82 2.38
C GLY A 188 -15.76 -1.37 2.55
N THR A 189 -15.87 -0.90 3.81
CA THR A 189 -16.19 0.50 4.11
C THR A 189 -15.15 1.43 3.50
N PHE A 190 -13.87 1.09 3.61
CA PHE A 190 -12.79 1.87 3.01
C PHE A 190 -12.97 2.05 1.49
N ARG A 191 -13.25 0.95 0.77
CA ARG A 191 -13.44 0.98 -0.70
C ARG A 191 -14.71 1.72 -1.10
N LEU A 192 -15.82 1.48 -0.41
CA LEU A 192 -17.08 2.17 -0.67
C LEU A 192 -16.96 3.68 -0.42
N MET A 193 -16.35 4.08 0.69
CA MET A 193 -16.12 5.49 1.01
C MET A 193 -15.18 6.15 0.01
N THR A 194 -14.17 5.44 -0.50
CA THR A 194 -13.30 5.96 -1.56
C THR A 194 -14.10 6.22 -2.85
N PHE A 195 -14.95 5.27 -3.25
CA PHE A 195 -15.82 5.42 -4.42
C PHE A 195 -16.75 6.64 -4.28
N ILE A 196 -17.43 6.76 -3.13
CA ILE A 196 -18.31 7.91 -2.83
C ILE A 196 -17.51 9.22 -2.85
N SER A 197 -16.33 9.24 -2.23
CA SER A 197 -15.49 10.45 -2.14
C SER A 197 -15.01 10.93 -3.51
N VAL A 198 -14.66 10.02 -4.41
CA VAL A 198 -14.23 10.35 -5.78
C VAL A 198 -15.40 10.82 -6.64
N ALA A 199 -16.64 10.38 -6.35
CA ALA A 199 -17.83 10.86 -7.05
C ALA A 199 -18.23 12.30 -6.65
N ILE A 200 -17.84 12.76 -5.46
CA ILE A 200 -18.19 14.08 -4.93
C ILE A 200 -17.16 15.12 -5.39
N VAL A 201 -17.56 16.02 -6.30
CA VAL A 201 -16.67 17.00 -6.94
C VAL A 201 -16.04 17.97 -5.95
N PRO A 202 -16.74 18.50 -4.93
CA PRO A 202 -16.09 19.35 -3.93
C PRO A 202 -14.92 18.65 -3.23
N ILE A 203 -15.05 17.36 -2.90
CA ILE A 203 -13.98 16.58 -2.28
C ILE A 203 -12.80 16.44 -3.25
N VAL A 204 -13.06 16.07 -4.50
CA VAL A 204 -12.01 15.92 -5.52
C VAL A 204 -11.30 17.25 -5.79
N SER A 205 -12.04 18.35 -5.96
CA SER A 205 -11.46 19.68 -6.23
C SER A 205 -10.60 20.19 -5.07
N LEU A 206 -10.99 19.89 -3.82
CA LEU A 206 -10.19 20.18 -2.63
C LEU A 206 -8.88 19.38 -2.61
N LEU A 207 -8.96 18.09 -2.95
CA LEU A 207 -7.81 17.18 -2.83
C LEU A 207 -6.85 17.27 -4.02
N GLN A 208 -7.33 17.56 -5.23
CA GLN A 208 -6.56 17.58 -6.47
C GLN A 208 -5.23 18.36 -6.38
N PRO A 209 -5.18 19.62 -5.90
CA PRO A 209 -3.91 20.35 -5.78
C PRO A 209 -2.97 19.74 -4.74
N THR A 210 -3.50 18.99 -3.77
CA THR A 210 -2.73 18.41 -2.66
C THR A 210 -2.36 16.93 -2.85
N LEU A 211 -2.81 16.31 -3.95
CA LEU A 211 -2.50 14.92 -4.28
C LEU A 211 -0.99 14.62 -4.24
N PRO A 212 -0.08 15.47 -4.77
CA PRO A 212 1.36 15.17 -4.72
C PRO A 212 1.89 15.00 -3.29
N VAL A 213 1.40 15.81 -2.35
CA VAL A 213 1.80 15.73 -0.94
C VAL A 213 1.19 14.48 -0.29
N ALA A 214 -0.11 14.25 -0.48
CA ALA A 214 -0.78 13.08 0.08
C ALA A 214 -0.19 11.75 -0.42
N LEU A 215 0.14 11.65 -1.70
CA LEU A 215 0.81 10.49 -2.29
C LEU A 215 2.22 10.31 -1.73
N SER A 216 2.98 11.40 -1.56
CA SER A 216 4.32 11.35 -0.95
C SER A 216 4.26 10.81 0.49
N LEU A 217 3.32 11.29 1.31
CA LEU A 217 3.11 10.79 2.67
C LEU A 217 2.73 9.30 2.68
N THR A 218 1.88 8.90 1.73
CA THR A 218 1.44 7.50 1.61
C THR A 218 2.62 6.60 1.28
N LEU A 219 3.50 7.00 0.37
CA LEU A 219 4.71 6.26 0.01
C LEU A 219 5.71 6.17 1.18
N LEU A 220 5.86 7.23 1.98
CA LEU A 220 6.71 7.20 3.17
C LEU A 220 6.20 6.24 4.25
N VAL A 221 4.90 6.30 4.55
CA VAL A 221 4.25 5.36 5.48
C VAL A 221 4.34 3.93 4.97
N GLN A 222 4.08 3.73 3.67
CA GLN A 222 4.18 2.42 3.03
C GLN A 222 5.61 1.87 3.09
N GLY A 223 6.61 2.69 2.80
CA GLY A 223 8.02 2.31 2.93
C GLY A 223 8.35 1.81 4.34
N TYR A 224 7.93 2.53 5.37
CA TYR A 224 8.12 2.10 6.76
C TYR A 224 7.42 0.76 7.07
N VAL A 225 6.16 0.60 6.67
CA VAL A 225 5.40 -0.65 6.90
C VAL A 225 6.09 -1.83 6.22
N CYS A 226 6.48 -1.69 4.96
CA CYS A 226 7.17 -2.73 4.21
C CYS A 226 8.53 -3.07 4.85
N THR A 227 9.30 -2.07 5.31
CA THR A 227 10.57 -2.32 6.00
C THR A 227 10.37 -3.02 7.34
N ARG A 228 9.44 -2.56 8.19
CA ARG A 228 9.11 -3.21 9.46
C ARG A 228 8.71 -4.67 9.23
N LEU A 229 7.84 -4.90 8.25
CA LEU A 229 7.36 -6.24 7.95
C LEU A 229 8.49 -7.13 7.43
N ALA A 230 9.31 -6.63 6.51
CA ALA A 230 10.49 -7.34 6.00
C ALA A 230 11.42 -7.77 7.14
N ILE A 231 11.67 -6.91 8.12
CA ILE A 231 12.47 -7.25 9.31
C ILE A 231 11.78 -8.35 10.13
N SER A 232 10.46 -8.30 10.28
CA SER A 232 9.71 -9.28 11.07
C SER A 232 9.59 -10.68 10.45
N ILE A 233 9.72 -10.79 9.12
CA ILE A 233 9.69 -12.08 8.40
C ILE A 233 11.08 -12.71 8.27
N CYS A 234 12.17 -11.96 8.49
CA CYS A 234 13.52 -12.51 8.52
C CYS A 234 13.71 -13.34 9.80
N GLU A 235 13.93 -14.65 9.66
CA GLU A 235 14.13 -15.56 10.80
C GLU A 235 15.57 -15.54 11.29
N LYS A 236 16.54 -15.41 10.37
CA LYS A 236 17.98 -15.47 10.67
C LYS A 236 18.65 -14.11 10.44
N PRO A 237 19.73 -13.79 11.19
CA PRO A 237 20.53 -12.58 10.94
C PRO A 237 21.07 -12.49 9.51
N ILE A 238 21.33 -13.63 8.86
CA ILE A 238 21.80 -13.69 7.48
C ILE A 238 20.73 -13.20 6.49
N ASP A 239 19.46 -13.53 6.72
CA ASP A 239 18.33 -13.09 5.90
C ASP A 239 18.21 -11.56 5.97
N MET A 240 18.37 -10.99 7.17
CA MET A 240 18.35 -9.56 7.40
C MET A 240 19.52 -8.85 6.71
N GLY A 241 20.72 -9.46 6.74
CA GLY A 241 21.89 -8.97 6.01
C GLY A 241 21.65 -8.92 4.51
N ILE A 242 21.09 -9.99 3.92
CA ILE A 242 20.74 -10.04 2.50
C ILE A 242 19.69 -8.97 2.16
N ALA A 243 18.62 -8.86 2.96
CA ALA A 243 17.58 -7.86 2.77
C ALA A 243 18.11 -6.42 2.81
N GLY A 244 19.05 -6.12 3.72
CA GLY A 244 19.68 -4.80 3.83
C GLY A 244 20.54 -4.43 2.61
N VAL A 245 21.31 -5.39 2.08
CA VAL A 245 22.10 -5.19 0.86
C VAL A 245 21.17 -5.00 -0.34
N MET A 246 20.13 -5.83 -0.47
CA MET A 246 19.12 -5.68 -1.53
C MET A 246 18.47 -4.30 -1.49
N ALA A 247 17.99 -3.85 -0.32
CA ALA A 247 17.35 -2.54 -0.17
C ALA A 247 18.26 -1.39 -0.61
N SER A 248 19.54 -1.45 -0.25
CA SER A 248 20.54 -0.44 -0.62
C SER A 248 20.76 -0.37 -2.13
N ILE A 249 20.83 -1.53 -2.80
CA ILE A 249 21.01 -1.60 -4.25
C ILE A 249 19.77 -1.13 -4.99
N ILE A 250 18.56 -1.50 -4.51
CA ILE A 250 17.30 -1.00 -5.08
C ILE A 250 17.28 0.53 -5.04
N ALA A 251 17.67 1.14 -3.93
CA ALA A 251 17.66 2.59 -3.76
C ALA A 251 18.61 3.33 -4.73
N ILE A 252 19.73 2.71 -5.13
CA ILE A 252 20.77 3.36 -5.95
C ILE A 252 20.65 2.98 -7.43
N LYS A 253 20.37 1.71 -7.73
CA LYS A 253 20.45 1.11 -9.08
C LYS A 253 19.09 0.65 -9.61
N GLY A 254 18.05 0.64 -8.78
CA GLY A 254 16.70 0.20 -9.15
C GLY A 254 16.42 -1.28 -8.90
N ALA A 255 15.15 -1.66 -9.07
CA ALA A 255 14.61 -2.95 -8.65
C ALA A 255 15.28 -4.16 -9.33
N ALA A 256 15.57 -4.06 -10.64
CA ALA A 256 16.19 -5.17 -11.39
C ALA A 256 17.56 -5.57 -10.82
N TRP A 257 18.40 -4.60 -10.48
CA TRP A 257 19.71 -4.85 -9.86
C TRP A 257 19.58 -5.41 -8.45
N GLY A 258 18.66 -4.86 -7.66
CA GLY A 258 18.39 -5.35 -6.31
C GLY A 258 17.95 -6.81 -6.28
N LEU A 259 17.06 -7.19 -7.20
CA LEU A 259 16.61 -8.57 -7.34
C LEU A 259 17.76 -9.49 -7.78
N GLY A 260 18.52 -9.09 -8.82
CA GLY A 260 19.63 -9.89 -9.32
C GLY A 260 20.69 -10.16 -8.26
N VAL A 261 21.09 -9.12 -7.51
CA VAL A 261 22.05 -9.29 -6.39
C VAL A 261 21.44 -10.10 -5.26
N GLY A 262 20.16 -9.92 -4.95
CA GLY A 262 19.46 -10.73 -3.95
C GLY A 262 19.52 -12.23 -4.25
N ILE A 263 19.23 -12.63 -5.49
CA ILE A 263 19.31 -14.04 -5.93
C ILE A 263 20.74 -14.58 -5.75
N ILE A 264 21.75 -13.82 -6.18
CA ILE A 264 23.15 -14.23 -6.04
C ILE A 264 23.52 -14.41 -4.56
N LEU A 265 23.15 -13.47 -3.70
CA LEU A 265 23.46 -13.54 -2.26
C LEU A 265 22.75 -14.71 -1.58
N VAL A 266 21.48 -14.97 -1.91
CA VAL A 266 20.76 -16.16 -1.40
C VAL A 266 21.49 -17.43 -1.81
N LEU A 267 21.90 -17.57 -3.07
CA LEU A 267 22.61 -18.75 -3.55
C LEU A 267 23.97 -18.94 -2.87
N LEU A 268 24.73 -17.86 -2.70
CA LEU A 268 26.08 -17.92 -2.11
C LEU A 268 26.06 -18.13 -0.60
N LEU A 269 25.14 -17.47 0.10
CA LEU A 269 25.14 -17.41 1.57
C LEU A 269 24.25 -18.47 2.22
N LEU A 270 23.15 -18.86 1.56
CA LEU A 270 22.26 -19.90 2.06
C LEU A 270 22.57 -21.27 1.46
N GLY A 271 23.28 -21.34 0.33
CA GLY A 271 24.06 -22.49 -0.15
C GLY A 271 23.29 -23.78 -0.52
N ASN A 272 22.11 -24.03 0.06
CA ASN A 272 21.27 -25.20 -0.16
C ASN A 272 19.82 -24.88 0.26
N PHE A 273 18.88 -24.88 -0.69
CA PHE A 273 17.43 -24.79 -0.44
C PHE A 273 16.84 -26.00 0.31
N SER A 274 17.67 -26.95 0.79
CA SER A 274 17.26 -28.29 1.23
C SER A 274 17.62 -28.64 2.68
N SER A 275 17.77 -27.67 3.58
CA SER A 275 17.88 -27.98 5.03
C SER A 275 16.84 -27.22 5.87
N SER A 276 15.59 -27.26 5.39
CA SER A 276 14.42 -27.11 6.26
C SER A 276 14.02 -28.50 6.75
N GLY A 277 14.77 -29.03 7.71
CA GLY A 277 14.49 -30.31 8.35
C GLY A 277 15.76 -31.00 8.88
N ASN A 278 15.95 -30.90 10.20
CA ASN A 278 16.90 -31.67 11.03
C ASN A 278 18.40 -31.44 10.86
N ILE A 279 18.95 -30.42 11.55
CA ILE A 279 20.31 -30.39 12.14
C ILE A 279 20.23 -29.30 13.23
N VAL A 280 20.26 -29.48 14.55
CA VAL A 280 20.94 -30.43 15.45
C VAL A 280 20.12 -30.51 16.76
N ALA A 281 19.66 -31.71 17.12
CA ALA A 281 19.67 -32.14 18.52
C ALA A 281 21.01 -32.84 18.75
N ASP A 282 21.56 -32.69 19.96
CA ASP A 282 22.83 -33.23 20.49
C ASP A 282 24.10 -32.52 19.96
N GLU A 283 24.96 -31.90 20.77
CA GLU A 283 25.49 -32.34 22.07
C GLU A 283 26.23 -31.18 22.81
N ASN A 284 26.21 -31.27 24.15
CA ASN A 284 26.90 -30.49 25.22
C ASN A 284 26.31 -29.16 25.71
#